data_AF-A0A5E7VA92-F1
#
_entry.id   AF-A0A5E7VA92-F1
#
_cell.length_a   1.000
_cell.length_b   1.000
_cell.length_c   1.000
_cell.angle_alpha   90.00
_cell.angle_beta   90.00
_cell.angle_gamma   90.00
#
_symmetry.space_group_name_H-M   'P 1'
#
loop_
_entity.id
_entity.type
_entity.pdbx_description
1 polymer ?
#
loop_
_entity_poly.entity_id
_entity_poly.type
_entity_poly.pdbx_seq_one_letter_code
_entity_poly.pdbx_strand_id
1 'polypeptide(L)'
;MEAVTVGAKFFTSDTYGVSAIIKPADNVAGAVIRTASVSGSALSGLITGTVAPLNGSDYSGKPVLMTLGSGSQNLSYPIQLPPGYGLWITSNSGPSRACVTYDLLP
;
A
#
# COMPACT_ATOMS: atom_id res chain seq x y z
N MET A 1 17.89 -8.97 15.53
CA MET A 1 16.94 -8.34 14.60
C MET A 1 17.78 -7.53 13.64
N GLU A 2 17.74 -7.86 12.35
CA GLU A 2 18.49 -7.11 11.33
C GLU A 2 17.97 -5.67 11.23
N ALA A 3 18.85 -4.73 10.89
CA ALA A 3 18.47 -3.33 10.74
C ALA A 3 17.50 -3.17 9.55
N VAL A 4 16.29 -2.68 9.82
CA VAL A 4 15.28 -2.42 8.79
C VAL A 4 15.52 -1.04 8.20
N THR A 5 15.80 -0.97 6.90
CA THR A 5 15.91 0.30 6.18
C THR A 5 14.55 0.99 6.16
N VAL A 6 14.48 2.24 6.64
CA VAL A 6 13.31 3.11 6.52
C VAL A 6 13.38 3.86 5.21
N GLY A 7 12.27 3.95 4.47
CA GLY A 7 12.22 4.70 3.21
C GLY A 7 12.29 6.21 3.41
N ALA A 8 12.78 6.94 2.40
CA ALA A 8 12.89 8.39 2.41
C ALA A 8 11.54 9.11 2.44
N LYS A 9 10.48 8.46 1.91
CA LYS A 9 9.10 8.96 1.95
C LYS A 9 8.27 8.16 2.93
N PHE A 10 7.30 8.82 3.56
CA PHE A 10 6.35 8.19 4.46
C PHE A 10 4.91 8.60 4.14
N PHE A 11 3.99 7.69 4.42
CA PHE A 11 2.55 7.91 4.36
C PHE A 11 1.91 7.41 5.66
N THR A 12 1.04 8.22 6.25
CA THR A 12 0.25 7.86 7.43
C THR A 12 -1.13 8.50 7.33
N SER A 13 -2.18 7.68 7.23
CA SER A 13 -3.55 8.19 7.09
C SER A 13 -4.59 7.13 7.42
N ASP A 14 -5.71 7.58 7.98
CA ASP A 14 -6.96 6.83 8.08
C ASP A 14 -7.78 7.04 6.80
N THR A 15 -8.21 5.95 6.17
CA THR A 15 -8.86 5.94 4.85
C THR A 15 -10.24 5.29 4.94
N TYR A 16 -11.27 5.94 4.40
CA TYR A 16 -12.67 5.46 4.37
C TYR A 16 -13.12 4.88 3.02
N GLY A 17 -12.18 4.71 2.09
CA GLY A 17 -12.41 4.21 0.74
C GLY A 17 -11.09 3.85 0.10
N VAL A 18 -10.73 4.51 -1.01
CA VAL A 18 -9.43 4.32 -1.66
C VAL A 18 -8.59 5.58 -1.52
N SER A 19 -7.34 5.45 -1.08
CA SER A 19 -6.40 6.57 -1.03
C SER A 19 -5.06 6.17 -1.63
N ALA A 20 -4.48 7.07 -2.43
CA ALA A 20 -3.20 6.84 -3.08
C ALA A 20 -2.05 7.11 -2.09
N ILE A 21 -1.20 6.10 -1.91
CA ILE A 21 0.07 6.19 -1.18
C ILE A 21 1.19 6.58 -2.14
N ILE A 22 1.22 5.92 -3.31
CA ILE A 22 2.11 6.21 -4.43
C ILE A 22 1.23 6.34 -5.67
N LYS A 23 1.29 7.47 -6.37
CA LYS A 23 0.57 7.60 -7.64
C LYS A 23 1.41 6.99 -8.77
N PRO A 24 0.80 6.34 -9.77
CA PRO A 24 1.50 5.84 -10.96
C PRO A 24 2.46 6.86 -11.59
N ALA A 25 2.01 8.11 -11.72
CA ALA A 25 2.78 9.20 -12.32
C ALA A 25 4.01 9.63 -11.50
N ASP A 26 4.00 9.40 -10.18
CA ASP A 26 5.14 9.72 -9.32
C ASP A 26 6.19 8.59 -9.36
N ASN A 27 5.77 7.37 -9.72
CA ASN A 27 6.62 6.19 -9.79
C ASN A 27 7.20 5.99 -11.20
N VAL A 28 8.07 6.90 -11.65
CA VAL A 28 8.58 6.89 -13.04
C VAL A 28 9.63 5.80 -13.30
N ALA A 29 10.47 5.47 -12.31
CA ALA A 29 11.57 4.52 -12.46
C ALA A 29 11.44 3.25 -11.59
N GLY A 30 10.31 3.09 -10.90
CA GLY A 30 10.11 2.02 -9.91
C GLY A 30 10.14 2.57 -8.49
N ALA A 31 9.58 1.79 -7.56
CA ALA A 31 9.52 2.16 -6.15
C ALA A 31 9.85 0.96 -5.29
N VAL A 32 10.38 1.20 -4.09
CA VAL A 32 10.61 0.16 -3.09
C VAL A 32 9.82 0.51 -1.85
N ILE A 33 8.83 -0.32 -1.54
CA ILE A 33 8.12 -0.26 -0.27
C ILE A 33 9.01 -0.91 0.77
N ARG A 34 9.50 -0.12 1.72
CA ARG A 34 10.44 -0.58 2.75
C ARG A 34 9.73 -1.21 3.92
N THR A 35 8.71 -0.51 4.42
CA THR A 35 7.88 -0.98 5.52
C THR A 35 6.44 -0.60 5.24
N ALA A 36 5.51 -1.47 5.67
CA ALA A 36 4.10 -1.13 5.72
C ALA A 36 3.46 -1.79 6.93
N SER A 37 2.60 -1.05 7.60
CA SER A 37 1.66 -1.56 8.60
C SER A 37 0.26 -1.10 8.20
N VAL A 38 -0.69 -2.01 8.15
CA VAL A 38 -2.09 -1.70 7.85
C VAL A 38 -2.96 -2.28 8.93
N SER A 39 -3.91 -1.50 9.43
CA SER A 39 -4.92 -1.94 10.39
C SER A 39 -6.30 -1.47 9.96
N GLY A 40 -7.34 -2.23 10.28
CA GLY A 40 -8.69 -1.84 9.90
C GLY A 40 -9.66 -3.00 9.76
N SER A 41 -10.69 -2.77 8.95
CA SER A 41 -11.78 -3.72 8.69
C SER A 41 -11.38 -4.80 7.69
N ALA A 42 -12.12 -5.92 7.70
CA ALA A 42 -11.94 -7.02 6.76
C ALA A 42 -11.95 -6.53 5.30
N LEU A 43 -11.16 -7.20 4.46
CA LEU A 43 -11.03 -6.93 3.01
C LEU A 43 -10.43 -5.54 2.68
N SER A 44 -9.94 -4.82 3.69
CA SER A 44 -9.11 -3.62 3.50
C SER A 44 -7.66 -4.02 3.29
N GLY A 45 -6.82 -3.19 2.67
CA GLY A 45 -5.46 -3.62 2.39
C GLY A 45 -4.64 -2.69 1.50
N LEU A 46 -3.56 -3.24 0.96
CA LEU A 46 -2.70 -2.56 0.00
C LEU A 46 -2.81 -3.22 -1.37
N ILE A 47 -3.27 -2.45 -2.34
CA ILE A 47 -3.40 -2.88 -3.73
C ILE A 47 -2.41 -2.08 -4.57
N THR A 48 -1.84 -2.73 -5.59
CA THR A 48 -0.98 -2.08 -6.59
C THR A 48 -1.45 -2.39 -8.01
N GLY A 49 -0.98 -1.62 -8.98
CA GLY A 49 -1.42 -1.66 -10.36
C GLY A 49 -1.14 -0.34 -11.08
N THR A 50 -1.43 -0.28 -12.37
CA THR A 50 -1.27 0.94 -13.19
C THR A 50 -2.45 1.91 -13.05
N VAL A 51 -3.58 1.43 -12.53
CA VAL A 51 -4.83 2.19 -12.35
C VAL A 51 -5.31 2.01 -10.92
N ALA A 52 -5.87 3.07 -10.33
CA ALA A 52 -6.42 3.02 -8.99
C ALA A 52 -7.59 2.03 -8.89
N PRO A 53 -7.73 1.30 -7.77
CA PRO A 53 -8.90 0.47 -7.53
C PRO A 53 -10.15 1.36 -7.36
N LEU A 54 -11.30 0.85 -7.79
CA LEU A 54 -12.57 1.58 -7.72
C LEU A 54 -13.07 1.71 -6.28
N ASN A 55 -12.85 0.68 -5.45
CA ASN A 55 -13.30 0.62 -4.07
C ASN A 55 -12.54 -0.46 -3.28
N GLY A 56 -12.88 -0.62 -1.98
CA GLY A 56 -12.31 -1.64 -1.09
C GLY A 56 -12.47 -3.09 -1.51
N SER A 57 -13.47 -3.38 -2.35
CA SER A 57 -13.73 -4.74 -2.86
C SER A 57 -13.10 -5.00 -4.23
N ASP A 58 -12.42 -4.01 -4.82
CA ASP A 58 -11.86 -4.10 -6.17
C ASP A 58 -10.49 -4.81 -6.21
N TYR A 59 -10.37 -5.91 -5.46
CA TYR A 59 -9.14 -6.72 -5.38
C TYR A 59 -9.08 -7.83 -6.44
N SER A 60 -10.21 -8.20 -7.05
CA SER A 60 -10.26 -9.28 -8.04
C SER A 60 -9.43 -8.91 -9.28
N GLY A 61 -8.49 -9.79 -9.64
CA GLY A 61 -7.63 -9.61 -10.81
C GLY A 61 -6.57 -8.51 -10.66
N LYS A 62 -6.38 -7.93 -9.47
CA LYS A 62 -5.33 -6.94 -9.21
C LYS A 62 -4.24 -7.51 -8.31
N PRO A 63 -2.98 -7.10 -8.48
CA PRO A 63 -1.93 -7.45 -7.54
C PRO A 63 -2.21 -6.84 -6.15
N VAL A 64 -2.31 -7.71 -5.15
CA VAL A 64 -2.55 -7.31 -3.76
C VAL A 64 -1.31 -7.63 -2.94
N LEU A 65 -0.79 -6.63 -2.22
CA LEU A 65 0.37 -6.81 -1.35
C LEU A 65 -0.05 -7.37 0.00
N MET A 66 -1.18 -6.89 0.53
CA MET A 66 -1.72 -7.30 1.83
C MET A 66 -3.25 -7.16 1.83
N THR A 67 -3.94 -8.13 2.45
CA THR A 67 -5.38 -8.07 2.73
C THR A 67 -5.62 -8.33 4.20
N LEU A 68 -6.41 -7.48 4.84
CA LEU A 68 -6.82 -7.64 6.22
C LEU A 68 -7.98 -8.63 6.34
N GLY A 69 -7.88 -9.55 7.30
CA GLY A 69 -9.02 -10.32 7.81
C GLY A 69 -9.72 -9.55 8.93
N SER A 70 -9.06 -9.36 10.07
CA SER A 70 -9.44 -8.43 11.13
C SER A 70 -8.20 -8.11 11.97
N GLY A 71 -7.94 -6.84 12.25
CA GLY A 71 -6.78 -6.42 13.06
C GLY A 71 -5.71 -5.72 12.22
N SER A 72 -4.43 -5.99 12.51
CA SER A 72 -3.29 -5.38 11.82
C SER A 72 -2.41 -6.41 11.13
N GLN A 73 -1.82 -5.99 10.01
CA GLN A 73 -0.80 -6.74 9.29
C GLN A 73 0.39 -5.84 9.00
N ASN A 74 1.57 -6.44 9.03
CA ASN A 74 2.81 -5.78 8.67
C ASN A 74 3.43 -6.48 7.47
N LEU A 75 4.04 -5.68 6.61
CA LEU A 75 4.83 -6.18 5.50
C LEU A 75 6.06 -6.92 6.03
N SER A 76 6.23 -8.18 5.60
CA SER A 76 7.29 -9.04 6.12
C SER A 76 8.67 -8.75 5.53
N TYR A 77 8.72 -8.19 4.32
CA TYR A 77 9.96 -7.86 3.60
C TYR A 77 9.70 -6.73 2.60
N PRO A 78 10.73 -5.95 2.21
CA PRO A 78 10.55 -4.90 1.23
C PRO A 78 10.04 -5.42 -0.12
N ILE A 79 9.13 -4.68 -0.75
CA ILE A 79 8.55 -5.03 -2.05
C ILE A 79 8.92 -3.98 -3.08
N GLN A 80 9.41 -4.43 -4.24
CA GLN A 80 9.67 -3.56 -5.37
C GLN A 80 8.43 -3.47 -6.27
N LEU A 81 8.02 -2.24 -6.57
CA LEU A 81 6.99 -1.95 -7.55
C LEU A 81 7.63 -1.57 -8.89
N PRO A 82 7.11 -2.08 -10.03
CA PRO A 82 7.55 -1.66 -11.35
C PRO A 82 7.31 -0.16 -11.60
N PRO A 83 8.00 0.45 -12.58
CA PRO A 83 7.67 1.77 -13.09
C PRO A 83 6.19 1.87 -13.51
N GLY A 84 5.57 3.02 -13.26
CA GLY A 84 4.17 3.31 -13.59
C GLY A 84 3.14 2.60 -12.71
N TYR A 85 3.55 1.87 -11.67
CA TYR A 85 2.63 1.26 -10.72
C TYR A 85 2.36 2.21 -9.55
N GLY A 86 1.09 2.34 -9.17
CA GLY A 86 0.68 3.00 -7.95
C GLY A 86 0.55 2.03 -6.78
N LEU A 87 0.42 2.59 -5.58
CA LEU A 87 0.09 1.87 -4.35
C LEU A 87 -1.09 2.58 -3.70
N TRP A 88 -2.11 1.82 -3.34
CA TRP A 88 -3.31 2.35 -2.70
C TRP A 88 -3.61 1.59 -1.43
N ILE A 89 -3.99 2.33 -0.39
CA ILE A 89 -4.74 1.74 0.71
C ILE A 89 -6.21 1.71 0.33
N THR A 90 -6.85 0.58 0.60
CA THR A 90 -8.28 0.42 0.44
C THR A 90 -8.95 0.12 1.77
N SER A 91 -10.19 0.58 1.92
CA SER A 91 -11.10 0.36 3.03
C SER A 91 -12.46 -0.05 2.46
N ASN A 92 -13.06 -1.09 3.05
CA ASN A 92 -14.34 -1.62 2.59
C ASN A 92 -15.51 -1.27 3.51
N SER A 93 -15.40 -1.57 4.81
CA SER A 93 -16.53 -1.55 5.75
C SER A 93 -16.35 -0.57 6.91
N GLY A 94 -15.29 0.24 6.88
CA GLY A 94 -14.87 1.12 7.97
C GLY A 94 -13.43 1.57 7.81
N PRO A 95 -12.98 2.60 8.56
CA PRO A 95 -11.68 3.21 8.32
C PRO A 95 -10.56 2.19 8.42
N SER A 96 -9.61 2.29 7.52
CA SER A 96 -8.36 1.54 7.57
C SER A 96 -7.19 2.50 7.59
N ARG A 97 -6.21 2.19 8.43
CA ARG A 97 -5.00 2.98 8.59
C ARG A 97 -3.86 2.30 7.87
N ALA A 98 -3.07 3.06 7.12
CA ALA A 98 -1.78 2.62 6.59
C ALA A 98 -0.67 3.51 7.15
N CYS A 99 0.41 2.88 7.59
CA CYS A 99 1.70 3.50 7.87
C CYS A 99 2.73 2.86 6.94
N VAL A 100 3.20 3.60 5.93
CA VAL A 100 4.08 3.07 4.88
C VAL A 100 5.32 3.93 4.75
N THR A 101 6.48 3.31 4.61
CA THR A 101 7.72 4.00 4.21
C THR A 101 8.22 3.42 2.90
N TYR A 102 8.66 4.27 1.98
CA TYR A 102 9.04 3.87 0.63
C TYR A 102 10.09 4.79 0.03
N ASP A 103 10.77 4.28 -0.99
CA ASP A 103 11.69 5.03 -1.84
C ASP A 103 11.14 5.04 -3.27
N LEU A 104 11.29 6.18 -3.96
CA LEU A 104 11.17 6.22 -5.42
C LEU A 104 12.58 6.08 -5.99
N LEU A 105 12.72 5.21 -6.98
CA LEU A 105 13.99 5.02 -7.67
C LEU A 105 14.27 6.22 -8.59
N PRO A 106 15.55 6.59 -8.79
CA PRO A 106 15.95 7.71 -9.65
C PRO A 106 15.76 7.42 -11.15
#